data_AF-A0A9Q6I3L7-F1
#
_entry.id   AF-A0A9Q6I3L7-F1
#
_cell.length_a   1.000
_cell.length_b   1.000
_cell.length_c   1.000
_cell.angle_alpha   90.00
_cell.angle_beta   90.00
_cell.angle_gamma   90.00
#
_symmetry.space_group_name_H-M   'P 1'
#
loop_
_entity.id
_entity.type
_entity.pdbx_description
1 polymer ?
#
loop_
_entity_poly.entity_id
_entity_poly.type
_entity_poly.pdbx_seq_one_letter_code
_entity_poly.pdbx_strand_id
1 'polypeptide(L)' 'MKSSRPRRPTGRWVYYILYEGILWPCPVRWEWESGYGGWLPFYYSPTFEFVAGDPGKAYRIARTDVRVKRSEEIYA' A
#
# COMPACT_ATOMS: atom_id res chain seq x y z
N MET A 1 14.68 -15.25 24.23
CA MET A 1 13.99 -15.70 23.00
C MET A 1 14.31 -14.70 21.90
N LYS A 2 14.92 -15.10 20.78
CA LYS A 2 15.09 -14.20 19.63
C LYS A 2 13.70 -13.96 19.06
N SER A 3 13.09 -12.81 19.38
CA SER A 3 11.87 -12.34 18.71
C SER A 3 12.22 -12.23 17.22
N SER A 4 11.83 -13.24 16.44
CA SER A 4 12.03 -13.18 15.00
C SER A 4 11.06 -12.12 14.47
N ARG A 5 11.60 -11.12 13.76
CA ARG A 5 10.78 -10.11 13.09
C ARG A 5 9.65 -10.82 12.32
N PRO A 6 8.37 -10.42 12.51
CA PRO A 6 7.26 -11.02 11.77
C PRO A 6 7.52 -10.87 10.27
N ARG A 7 6.90 -11.74 9.46
CA ARG A 7 7.12 -11.72 8.01
C ARG A 7 6.60 -10.41 7.41
N ARG A 8 7.36 -9.85 6.47
CA ARG A 8 6.93 -8.68 5.69
C ARG A 8 5.63 -8.99 4.94
N PRO A 9 4.64 -8.07 4.92
CA PRO A 9 3.47 -8.22 4.07
C PRO A 9 3.89 -8.44 2.60
N THR A 10 3.23 -9.40 1.93
CA THR A 10 3.55 -9.79 0.56
C THR A 10 2.47 -9.33 -0.42
N GLY A 11 2.82 -9.25 -1.71
CA GLY A 11 1.92 -8.78 -2.76
C GLY A 11 1.99 -7.27 -3.00
N ARG A 12 1.07 -6.77 -3.85
CA ARG A 12 0.94 -5.34 -4.14
C ARG A 12 -0.07 -4.74 -3.17
N TRP A 13 0.29 -3.60 -2.59
CA TRP A 13 -0.54 -2.87 -1.64
C TRP A 13 -0.66 -1.41 -2.10
N VAL A 14 -1.82 -0.82 -1.84
CA VAL A 14 -2.12 0.58 -2.11
C VAL A 14 -2.72 1.22 -0.86
N TYR A 15 -2.34 2.45 -0.62
CA TYR A 15 -2.94 3.33 0.36
C TYR A 15 -3.78 4.37 -0.38
N TYR A 16 -5.06 4.49 -0.04
CA TYR A 16 -5.94 5.44 -0.70
C TYR A 16 -6.04 6.73 0.11
N ILE A 17 -5.84 7.86 -0.55
CA ILE A 17 -5.93 9.19 0.08
C ILE A 17 -6.95 10.02 -0.67
N LEU A 18 -7.86 10.64 0.05
CA LEU A 18 -8.75 11.64 -0.52
C LEU A 18 -8.03 12.99 -0.54
N TYR A 19 -7.73 13.50 -1.73
CA TYR A 19 -7.06 14.79 -1.93
C TYR A 19 -7.71 15.53 -3.08
N GLU A 20 -8.12 16.79 -2.84
CA GLU A 20 -8.87 17.63 -3.80
C GLU A 20 -10.11 16.93 -4.39
N GLY A 21 -10.81 16.14 -3.56
CA GLY A 21 -12.02 15.41 -3.97
C GLY A 21 -11.75 14.15 -4.80
N ILE A 22 -10.48 13.80 -5.04
CA ILE A 22 -10.07 12.62 -5.82
C ILE A 22 -9.51 11.57 -4.86
N LEU A 23 -9.86 10.30 -5.09
CA LEU A 23 -9.26 9.18 -4.38
C LEU A 23 -7.96 8.77 -5.08
N TRP A 24 -6.83 9.10 -4.48
CA TRP A 24 -5.51 8.82 -5.02
C TRP A 24 -5.00 7.45 -4.59
N PRO A 25 -4.62 6.56 -5.54
CA PRO A 25 -3.96 5.31 -5.24
C PRO A 25 -2.46 5.55 -5.01
N CYS A 26 -1.99 5.40 -3.78
CA CYS A 26 -0.59 5.53 -3.43
C CYS A 26 0.03 4.13 -3.24
N PRO A 27 0.92 3.65 -4.14
CA PRO A 27 1.58 2.35 -3.99
C PRO A 27 2.37 2.27 -2.69
N VAL A 28 2.19 1.18 -1.95
CA VAL A 28 2.81 0.97 -0.64
C VAL A 28 4.10 0.19 -0.74
N ARG A 29 5.12 0.68 -0.04
CA ARG A 29 6.36 -0.02 0.29
C ARG A 29 6.37 -0.36 1.77
N TRP A 30 6.60 -1.61 2.10
CA TRP A 30 6.67 -2.05 3.50
C TRP A 30 8.11 -1.95 4.01
N GLU A 31 8.32 -1.18 5.07
CA GLU A 31 9.61 -1.04 5.75
C GLU A 31 9.48 -1.35 7.25
N TRP A 32 10.53 -1.92 7.84
CA TRP A 32 10.53 -2.34 9.24
C TRP A 32 10.91 -1.15 10.12
N GLU A 33 10.01 -0.73 11.00
CA GLU A 33 10.30 0.34 11.96
C GLU A 33 10.50 -0.26 13.35
N SER A 34 11.72 -0.10 13.88
CA SER A 34 12.11 -0.72 15.14
C SER A 34 11.45 -0.03 16.34
N GLY A 35 11.13 1.27 16.23
CA GLY A 35 10.45 2.03 17.27
C GLY A 35 9.01 1.54 17.53
N TYR A 36 8.32 1.08 16.47
CA TYR A 36 6.96 0.53 16.57
C TYR A 36 6.94 -1.02 16.62
N GLY A 37 8.09 -1.67 16.41
CA GLY A 37 8.19 -3.13 16.38
C GLY A 37 7.35 -3.77 15.27
N GLY A 38 7.18 -3.08 14.13
CA GLY A 38 6.23 -3.47 13.10
C GLY A 38 6.65 -3.10 11.68
N TRP A 39 5.96 -3.69 10.70
CA TRP A 39 6.06 -3.27 9.31
C TRP A 39 5.12 -2.09 9.09
N LEU A 40 5.66 -0.97 8.63
CA LEU A 40 4.88 0.23 8.30
C LEU A 40 4.76 0.38 6.78
N PRO A 41 3.58 0.80 6.28
CA PRO A 41 3.39 1.14 4.89
C PRO A 41 3.92 2.54 4.62
N PHE A 42 4.92 2.66 3.76
CA PHE A 42 5.39 3.93 3.24
C PHE A 42 4.85 4.16 1.83
N TYR A 43 4.47 5.39 1.54
CA TYR A 43 3.95 5.78 0.22
C TYR A 43 4.27 7.25 -0.07
N TYR A 44 4.17 7.63 -1.34
CA TYR A 44 4.19 9.04 -1.74
C TYR A 44 2.76 9.61 -1.71
N SER A 45 2.57 10.73 -1.01
CA SER A 45 1.30 11.46 -1.01
C SER A 45 1.05 12.13 -2.37
N PRO A 46 -0.17 12.63 -2.63
CA PRO A 46 -0.46 13.46 -3.81
C PRO A 46 0.40 14.74 -3.90
N THR A 47 0.95 15.19 -2.77
CA THR A 47 1.89 16.31 -2.65
C THR A 47 3.35 15.90 -2.84
N PHE A 48 3.62 14.65 -3.24
CA PHE A 48 4.97 14.06 -3.39
C PHE A 48 5.80 13.94 -2.11
N GLU A 49 5.15 14.00 -0.95
CA GLU A 49 5.82 13.78 0.33
C GLU A 49 5.91 12.28 0.60
N PHE A 50 7.03 11.84 1.18
CA PHE A 50 7.22 10.44 1.56
C PHE A 50 6.76 10.23 2.99
N VAL A 51 5.66 9.49 3.17
CA VAL A 51 4.92 9.42 4.44
C VAL A 51 4.74 7.96 4.88
N ALA A 52 4.80 7.73 6.19
CA ALA A 52 4.39 6.48 6.81
C ALA A 52 2.88 6.50 7.12
N GLY A 53 2.17 5.48 6.67
CA GLY A 53 0.73 5.31 6.88
C GLY A 53 0.38 4.36 8.00
N ASP A 54 -0.92 4.29 8.29
CA ASP A 54 -1.51 3.29 9.19
C ASP A 54 -1.55 1.91 8.49
N PRO A 55 -0.90 0.87 9.04
CA PRO A 55 -0.96 -0.48 8.48
C PRO A 55 -2.37 -1.02 8.25
N GLY A 56 -3.34 -0.63 9.08
CA GLY A 56 -4.74 -1.08 8.99
C GLY A 56 -5.52 -0.46 7.82
N LYS A 57 -4.99 0.61 7.21
CA LYS A 57 -5.62 1.32 6.09
C LYS A 57 -4.98 0.99 4.74
N ALA A 58 -3.93 0.18 4.73
CA ALA A 58 -3.34 -0.32 3.48
C ALA A 58 -4.22 -1.43 2.91
N TYR A 59 -4.55 -1.34 1.61
CA TYR A 59 -5.36 -2.32 0.90
C TYR A 59 -4.50 -3.21 0.01
N ARG A 60 -4.72 -4.53 0.08
CA ARG A 60 -4.04 -5.50 -0.79
C ARG A 60 -4.76 -5.59 -2.13
N ILE A 61 -4.03 -5.40 -3.22
CA ILE A 61 -4.58 -5.62 -4.56
C ILE A 61 -4.62 -7.13 -4.83
N ALA A 62 -5.81 -7.68 -5.05
CA ALA A 62 -5.96 -9.08 -5.45
C ALA A 62 -5.41 -9.30 -6.87
N ARG A 63 -4.80 -10.47 -7.11
CA ARG A 63 -4.21 -10.82 -8.42
C ARG A 63 -5.26 -10.90 -9.54
N THR A 64 -6.51 -11.20 -9.21
CA THR A 64 -7.63 -11.32 -10.15
C THR A 64 -8.11 -9.95 -10.64
N ASP A 65 -8.14 -8.94 -9.79
CA ASP A 65 -8.69 -7.61 -10.13
C ASP A 65 -7.86 -6.87 -11.20
N VAL A 66 -6.54 -7.09 -11.22
CA VAL A 66 -5.65 -6.46 -12.20
C VAL A 66 -5.87 -7.03 -13.60
N ARG A 67 -6.23 -8.31 -13.72
CA ARG A 67 -6.42 -8.95 -15.03
C ARG A 67 -7.78 -8.59 -15.64
N VAL A 68 -8.81 -8.44 -14.81
CA VAL A 68 -10.17 -8.08 -15.22
C VAL A 68 -10.24 -6.61 -15.67
N LYS A 69 -9.64 -5.67 -14.92
CA LYS A 69 -9.63 -4.26 -15.32
C LYS A 69 -8.85 -3.99 -16.61
N ARG A 70 -7.74 -4.71 -16.83
CA ARG A 70 -6.95 -4.56 -18.06
C ARG A 70 -7.69 -5.07 -19.30
N SER A 71 -8.55 -6.08 -19.17
CA SER A 71 -9.43 -6.48 -20.29
C SER A 71 -10.49 -5.42 -20.57
N GLU A 72 -11.11 -4.82 -19.56
CA GLU A 72 -12.14 -3.79 -19.75
C GLU A 72 -11.60 -2.53 -20.44
N GLU A 73 -10.39 -2.08 -20.12
CA GLU A 73 -9.72 -0.94 -20.79
C GLU A 73 -9.34 -1.20 -22.26
N ILE A 74 -9.18 -2.45 -22.68
CA ILE A 74 -8.82 -2.79 -24.08
C ILE A 74 -10.07 -2.83 -24.97
N TYR A 75 -11.26 -3.01 -24.39
CA TYR A 75 -12.52 -3.15 -25.11
C TYR A 75 -13.48 -1.95 -24.95
N ALA A 76 -13.02 -0.86 -24.32
CA ALA A 76 -13.73 0.42 -24.23
C ALA A 76 -13.16 1.44 -25.22
#